data_AF-A0A376FB83-F1
#
_entry.id   AF-A0A376FB83-F1
#
_cell.length_a   1.000
_cell.length_b   1.000
_cell.length_c   1.000
_cell.angle_alpha   90.00
_cell.angle_beta   90.00
_cell.angle_gamma   90.00
#
_symmetry.space_group_name_H-M   'P 1'
#
loop_
_entity.id
_entity.type
_entity.pdbx_description
1 polymer ?
#
loop_
_entity_poly.entity_id
_entity_poly.type
_entity_poly.pdbx_seq_one_letter_code
_entity_poly.pdbx_strand_id
1 'polypeptide(L)'
;MKGFIGAANIDTNSRLCMSSAVVGYKRAFGEDVVPCGYEDVENSDLVVLAGSNAAWTHPVLYQRLVQAKHHNPQMMVVVIDPRRTATCDIADLHLALAPAATPGCLSVCLM
;
A
#
# COMPACT_ATOMS: atom_id res chain seq x y z
N MET A 1 4.33 5.08 31.71
CA MET A 1 4.37 6.49 31.23
C MET A 1 3.10 7.26 31.53
N LYS A 2 1.95 6.97 30.88
CA LYS A 2 0.72 7.77 31.05
C LYS A 2 0.04 7.61 32.42
N GLY A 3 -0.10 6.37 32.92
CA GLY A 3 -0.74 6.09 34.21
C GLY A 3 0.16 6.39 35.41
N PHE A 4 1.18 5.56 35.63
CA PHE A 4 2.03 5.67 36.83
C PHE A 4 2.89 6.95 36.89
N ILE A 5 3.50 7.34 35.78
CA ILE A 5 4.43 8.50 35.72
C ILE A 5 3.66 9.80 35.43
N GLY A 6 2.41 9.74 34.95
CA GLY A 6 1.62 10.91 34.58
C GLY A 6 2.15 11.70 33.36
N ALA A 7 3.08 11.12 32.59
CA ALA A 7 3.71 11.80 31.45
C ALA A 7 3.11 11.36 30.11
N ALA A 8 2.74 12.35 29.28
CA ALA A 8 2.21 12.14 27.94
C ALA A 8 3.28 12.02 26.84
N ASN A 9 4.54 12.30 27.15
CA ASN A 9 5.68 12.26 26.23
C ASN A 9 6.12 10.82 25.97
N ILE A 10 5.28 10.06 25.28
CA ILE A 10 5.55 8.70 24.82
C ILE A 10 5.18 8.61 23.34
N ASP A 11 6.09 8.08 22.55
CA ASP A 11 5.94 7.93 21.11
C ASP A 11 6.60 6.63 20.66
N THR A 12 6.23 6.15 19.48
CA THR A 12 6.78 4.93 18.88
C THR A 12 7.25 5.20 17.45
N ASN A 13 8.10 4.32 16.92
CA ASN A 13 8.49 4.35 15.51
C ASN A 13 7.28 4.26 14.56
N SER A 14 6.16 3.69 15.01
CA SER A 14 4.89 3.65 14.28
C SER A 14 4.39 5.04 13.88
N ARG A 15 4.79 6.11 14.58
CA ARG A 15 4.47 7.47 14.16
C ARG A 15 5.08 7.81 12.80
N LEU A 16 6.29 7.35 12.52
CA LEU A 16 6.99 7.64 11.26
C LEU A 16 6.42 6.82 10.09
N CYS A 17 5.75 5.71 10.36
CA CYS A 17 5.30 4.77 9.34
C CYS A 17 3.78 4.79 9.13
N MET A 18 3.00 4.72 10.21
CA MET A 18 1.56 4.46 10.16
C MET A 18 0.70 5.67 10.50
N SER A 19 1.22 6.72 11.15
CA SER A 19 0.38 7.82 11.67
C SER A 19 -0.47 8.51 10.61
N SER A 20 0.08 8.72 9.41
CA SER A 20 -0.65 9.30 8.27
C SER A 20 -1.78 8.38 7.79
N ALA A 21 -1.53 7.07 7.74
CA ALA A 21 -2.54 6.06 7.40
C ALA A 21 -3.67 6.03 8.45
N VAL A 22 -3.34 6.01 9.75
CA VAL A 22 -4.34 6.05 10.84
C VAL A 22 -5.28 7.25 10.71
N VAL A 23 -4.72 8.44 10.46
CA VAL A 23 -5.52 9.65 10.28
C VAL A 23 -6.39 9.55 9.01
N GLY A 24 -5.88 8.94 7.93
CA GLY A 24 -6.63 8.65 6.72
C GLY A 24 -7.79 7.69 6.96
N TYR A 25 -7.54 6.53 7.58
CA TYR A 25 -8.56 5.53 7.89
C TYR A 25 -9.65 6.08 8.79
N LYS A 26 -9.32 6.86 9.83
CA LYS A 26 -10.32 7.50 10.67
C LYS A 26 -11.20 8.50 9.90
N ARG A 27 -10.64 9.23 8.93
CA ARG A 27 -11.42 10.15 8.09
C ARG A 27 -12.33 9.42 7.10
N ALA A 28 -11.88 8.29 6.55
CA ALA A 28 -12.62 7.53 5.56
C ALA A 28 -13.65 6.56 6.16
N PHE A 29 -13.28 5.89 7.26
CA PHE A 29 -14.00 4.74 7.82
C PHE A 29 -14.37 4.90 9.31
N GLY A 30 -13.93 5.96 9.98
CA GLY A 30 -14.22 6.21 11.40
C GLY A 30 -13.33 5.46 12.40
N GLU A 31 -12.52 4.50 11.94
CA GLU A 31 -11.66 3.66 12.78
C GLU A 31 -10.26 3.48 12.15
N ASP A 32 -9.28 3.10 12.96
CA ASP A 32 -7.94 2.69 12.51
C ASP A 32 -7.98 1.23 12.03
N VAL A 33 -8.45 1.00 10.80
CA VAL A 33 -8.66 -0.33 10.24
C VAL A 33 -8.16 -0.42 8.80
N VAL A 34 -7.53 -1.55 8.46
CA VAL A 34 -7.26 -1.95 7.08
C VAL A 34 -8.49 -2.72 6.59
N PRO A 35 -9.24 -2.22 5.59
CA PRO A 35 -10.54 -2.78 5.24
C PRO A 35 -10.48 -4.10 4.45
N CYS A 36 -9.31 -4.45 3.91
CA CYS A 36 -9.11 -5.63 3.06
C CYS A 36 -8.36 -6.75 3.81
N GLY A 37 -8.69 -7.99 3.45
CA GLY A 37 -7.96 -9.19 3.84
C GLY A 37 -6.86 -9.56 2.85
N TYR A 38 -6.06 -10.57 3.20
CA TYR A 38 -5.04 -11.04 2.27
C TYR A 38 -5.64 -11.87 1.13
N GLU A 39 -6.79 -12.52 1.38
CA GLU A 39 -7.56 -13.29 0.38
C GLU A 39 -8.07 -12.42 -0.78
N ASP A 40 -8.17 -11.11 -0.58
CA ASP A 40 -8.61 -10.18 -1.64
C ASP A 40 -7.60 -10.11 -2.79
N VAL A 41 -6.32 -10.43 -2.54
CA VAL A 41 -5.29 -10.45 -3.59
C VAL A 41 -5.61 -11.48 -4.65
N GLU A 42 -6.05 -12.68 -4.27
CA GLU A 42 -6.40 -13.73 -5.22
C GLU A 42 -7.72 -13.46 -5.96
N ASN A 43 -8.60 -12.64 -5.38
CA ASN A 43 -9.92 -12.33 -5.91
C ASN A 43 -9.99 -11.01 -6.70
N SER A 44 -8.87 -10.30 -6.85
CA SER A 44 -8.82 -8.99 -7.52
C SER A 44 -8.54 -9.13 -9.02
N ASP A 45 -9.28 -8.41 -9.87
CA ASP A 45 -8.94 -8.27 -11.29
C ASP A 45 -7.85 -7.23 -11.54
N LEU A 46 -7.69 -6.27 -10.63
CA LEU A 46 -6.73 -5.18 -10.70
C LEU A 46 -6.10 -4.95 -9.32
N VAL A 47 -4.76 -4.94 -9.27
CA VAL A 47 -3.99 -4.60 -8.08
C VAL A 47 -3.11 -3.38 -8.37
N VAL A 48 -3.32 -2.31 -7.62
CA VAL A 48 -2.53 -1.07 -7.74
C VAL A 48 -1.60 -0.92 -6.53
N LEU A 49 -0.30 -0.98 -6.78
CA LEU A 49 0.75 -0.81 -5.79
C LEU A 49 1.29 0.63 -5.84
N ALA A 50 0.74 1.50 -4.99
CA ALA A 50 1.14 2.91 -4.91
C ALA A 50 2.20 3.13 -3.82
N GLY A 51 3.45 3.38 -4.23
CA GLY A 51 4.59 3.62 -3.35
C GLY A 51 5.02 2.40 -2.53
N SER A 52 4.64 1.18 -2.95
CA SER A 52 4.94 -0.06 -2.25
C SER A 52 5.94 -0.92 -3.03
N ASN A 53 7.09 -1.21 -2.41
CA ASN A 53 8.04 -2.21 -2.91
C ASN A 53 7.80 -3.58 -2.24
N ALA A 54 6.62 -4.16 -2.50
CA ALA A 54 6.14 -5.38 -1.87
C ALA A 54 7.11 -6.57 -1.99
N ALA A 55 7.85 -6.67 -3.10
CA ALA A 55 8.84 -7.73 -3.30
C ALA A 55 9.89 -7.80 -2.17
N TRP A 56 10.23 -6.64 -1.58
CA TRP A 56 11.20 -6.54 -0.48
C TRP A 56 10.55 -6.36 0.89
N THR A 57 9.49 -5.55 0.98
CA THR A 57 8.90 -5.16 2.26
C THR A 57 7.81 -6.11 2.75
N HIS A 58 7.17 -6.84 1.83
CA HIS A 58 6.08 -7.78 2.10
C HIS A 58 6.20 -9.05 1.22
N PRO A 59 7.32 -9.79 1.29
CA PRO A 59 7.67 -10.82 0.32
C PRO A 59 6.65 -11.96 0.22
N VAL A 60 6.00 -12.34 1.32
CA VAL A 60 4.96 -13.38 1.31
C VAL A 60 3.72 -12.91 0.55
N LEU A 61 3.29 -11.66 0.77
CA LEU A 61 2.17 -11.08 0.04
C LEU A 61 2.50 -10.93 -1.45
N TYR A 62 3.73 -10.52 -1.77
CA TYR A 62 4.19 -10.43 -3.14
C TYR A 62 4.17 -11.80 -3.84
N GLN A 63 4.65 -12.86 -3.17
CA GLN A 63 4.57 -14.22 -3.71
C GLN A 63 3.13 -14.66 -3.97
N ARG A 64 2.19 -14.33 -3.08
CA ARG A 64 0.75 -14.58 -3.31
C ARG A 64 0.24 -13.84 -4.54
N LEU A 65 0.59 -12.56 -4.70
CA LEU A 65 0.23 -11.77 -5.89
C LEU A 65 0.82 -12.34 -7.18
N VAL A 66 2.09 -12.78 -7.15
CA VAL A 66 2.75 -13.46 -8.29
C VAL A 66 1.96 -14.72 -8.67
N GLN A 67 1.59 -15.55 -7.69
CA GLN A 67 0.78 -16.75 -7.94
C GLN A 67 -0.60 -16.39 -8.46
N ALA A 68 -1.27 -15.39 -7.89
CA ALA A 68 -2.59 -14.94 -8.33
C ALA A 68 -2.58 -14.51 -9.80
N LYS A 69 -1.58 -13.73 -10.22
CA LYS A 69 -1.38 -13.33 -11.63
C LYS A 69 -1.04 -14.51 -12.54
N HIS A 70 -0.30 -15.52 -12.07
CA HIS A 70 -0.06 -16.74 -12.83
C HIS A 70 -1.34 -17.55 -13.07
N HIS A 71 -2.22 -17.65 -12.07
CA HIS A 71 -3.50 -18.36 -12.18
C HIS A 71 -4.52 -17.58 -13.02
N ASN A 72 -4.50 -16.25 -12.94
CA ASN A 72 -5.32 -15.36 -13.75
C ASN A 72 -4.46 -14.40 -14.58
N PRO A 73 -4.05 -14.79 -15.81
CA PRO A 73 -3.27 -13.92 -16.69
C PRO A 73 -3.98 -12.62 -17.11
N GLN A 74 -5.30 -12.51 -16.89
CA GLN A 74 -6.05 -11.28 -17.15
C GLN A 74 -5.96 -10.28 -15.98
N MET A 75 -5.49 -10.71 -14.81
CA MET A 75 -5.25 -9.83 -13.67
C MET A 75 -4.21 -8.77 -14.04
N MET A 76 -4.59 -7.51 -13.85
CA MET A 76 -3.71 -6.37 -14.04
C MET A 76 -2.99 -5.99 -12.75
N VAL A 77 -1.69 -5.75 -12.85
CA VAL A 77 -0.84 -5.24 -11.78
C VAL A 77 -0.23 -3.92 -12.23
N VAL A 78 -0.59 -2.85 -11.55
CA VAL A 78 -0.08 -1.50 -11.80
C VAL A 78 0.81 -1.07 -10.64
N VAL A 79 2.04 -0.66 -10.94
CA VAL A 79 2.99 -0.14 -9.93
C VAL A 79 3.16 1.35 -10.13
N ILE A 80 2.93 2.14 -9.09
CA ILE A 80 3.16 3.59 -9.07
C ILE A 80 4.31 3.86 -8.11
N ASP A 81 5.53 3.97 -8.63
CA ASP A 81 6.74 4.24 -7.84
C ASP A 81 7.73 5.03 -8.71
N PRO A 82 8.36 6.12 -8.21
CA PRO A 82 9.37 6.87 -8.94
C PRO A 82 10.53 5.99 -9.42
N ARG A 83 10.81 4.89 -8.71
CA ARG A 83 11.90 3.96 -9.02
C ARG A 83 11.33 2.68 -9.61
N ARG A 84 12.09 2.09 -10.51
CA ARG A 84 11.85 0.71 -10.94
C ARG A 84 12.43 -0.23 -9.89
N THR A 85 11.57 -0.92 -9.15
CA THR A 85 11.96 -1.88 -8.10
C THR A 85 11.67 -3.31 -8.55
N ALA A 86 12.10 -4.33 -7.79
CA ALA A 86 11.77 -5.74 -8.09
C ALA A 86 10.26 -6.02 -8.11
N THR A 87 9.46 -5.16 -7.46
CA THR A 87 7.99 -5.25 -7.53
C THR A 87 7.46 -5.00 -8.95
N CYS A 88 8.21 -4.27 -9.79
CA CYS A 88 7.85 -4.01 -11.18
C CYS A 88 8.00 -5.25 -12.09
N ASP A 89 8.59 -6.36 -11.61
CA ASP A 89 8.85 -7.54 -12.44
C ASP A 89 7.56 -8.26 -12.88
N ILE A 90 6.48 -8.13 -12.11
CA ILE A 90 5.14 -8.65 -12.46
C ILE A 90 4.16 -7.58 -12.95
N ALA A 91 4.60 -6.32 -13.06
CA ALA A 91 3.72 -5.20 -13.39
C ALA A 91 3.41 -5.15 -14.89
N ASP A 92 2.13 -5.01 -15.23
CA ASP A 92 1.72 -4.72 -16.61
C ASP A 92 1.94 -3.25 -16.95
N LEU A 93 1.85 -2.37 -15.95
CA LEU A 93 2.08 -0.94 -16.08
C LEU A 93 2.91 -0.42 -14.91
N HIS A 94 4.00 0.27 -15.21
CA HIS A 94 4.80 1.01 -14.23
C HIS A 94 4.70 2.51 -14.49
N LEU A 95 4.13 3.24 -13.55
CA LEU A 95 4.03 4.70 -13.56
C LEU A 95 5.16 5.30 -12.72
N ALA A 96 6.24 5.69 -13.40
CA ALA A 96 7.39 6.36 -12.79
C ALA A 96 7.12 7.85 -12.56
N LEU A 97 6.26 8.16 -11.59
CA LEU A 97 5.90 9.53 -11.24
C LEU A 97 7.04 10.24 -10.51
N ALA A 98 7.12 11.57 -10.63
CA ALA A 98 7.99 12.36 -9.78
C ALA A 98 7.60 12.18 -8.29
N PRO A 99 8.55 12.28 -7.34
CA PRO A 99 8.24 12.22 -5.93
C PRO A 99 7.10 13.16 -5.55
N ALA A 100 6.18 12.68 -4.70
CA ALA A 100 4.97 13.39 -4.26
C ALA A 100 3.89 13.68 -5.33
N ALA A 101 4.02 13.20 -6.57
CA ALA A 101 3.00 13.40 -7.61
C ALA A 101 1.85 12.37 -7.59
N THR A 102 1.93 11.31 -6.76
CA THR A 102 0.91 10.26 -6.65
C THR A 102 -0.51 10.77 -6.37
N PRO A 103 -0.74 11.75 -5.46
CA PRO A 103 -2.08 12.29 -5.23
C PRO A 103 -2.70 12.92 -6.48
N GLY A 104 -1.89 13.61 -7.30
CA GLY A 104 -2.35 14.20 -8.56
C GLY A 104 -2.75 13.13 -9.58
N CYS A 105 -1.95 12.06 -9.70
CA CYS A 105 -2.29 10.93 -10.56
C CYS A 105 -3.60 10.25 -10.14
N LEU A 106 -3.78 9.98 -8.84
CA LEU A 106 -5.01 9.39 -8.32
C LEU A 106 -6.22 10.31 -8.49
N SER A 107 -6.04 11.63 -8.34
CA SER A 107 -7.12 12.60 -8.59
C SER A 107 -7.59 12.61 -10.04
N VAL A 108 -6.68 12.40 -11.01
CA VAL A 108 -7.04 12.33 -12.44
C VAL A 108 -7.76 11.03 -12.76
N CYS A 109 -7.39 9.92 -12.13
CA CYS A 109 -8.06 8.63 -12.34
C CYS A 109 -9.47 8.56 -11.73
N LEU A 110 -9.78 9.40 -10.73
CA LEU A 110 -11.08 9.44 -10.04
C LEU A 110 -12.08 10.45 -10.66
N MET A 111 -11.65 11.23 -11.67
CA MET A 111 -12.50 12.13 -12.45
C MET A 111 -12.99 11.45 -13.73
#